data_AF-A0A9E2PSU3-F1
#
_entry.id   AF-A0A9E2PSU3-F1
#
_cell.length_a   1.000
_cell.length_b   1.000
_cell.length_c   1.000
_cell.angle_alpha   90.00
_cell.angle_beta   90.00
_cell.angle_gamma   90.00
#
_symmetry.space_group_name_H-M   'P 1'
#
loop_
_entity.id
_entity.type
_entity.pdbx_description
1 polymer ?
#
loop_
_entity_poly.entity_id
_entity_poly.type
_entity_poly.pdbx_seq_one_letter_code
_entity_poly.pdbx_strand_id
1 'polypeptide(L)'
;MGHILIVDDDAQLRQSFEKLLNAEGHTVKTASSGEAAISLVKAAVPDLVIMDVRMPGMSGLEAFRAIHEIEPKLPVIIMTAYSTTDTAIEATKLGAFEYILKPPETPDILALISQALEAGRFMRSRVELDVAPDTTAADAIIGKSKPMQEVYKAIGRVAPTDATVLILGETGTG
;
A
#
# COMPACT_ATOMS: atom_id res chain seq x y z
N MET A 1 0.51 14.66 -6.87
CA MET A 1 0.80 14.07 -8.20
C MET A 1 1.64 12.81 -8.04
N GLY A 2 1.19 11.70 -8.62
CA GLY A 2 1.89 10.42 -8.64
C GLY A 2 1.48 9.61 -9.87
N HIS A 3 2.33 8.67 -10.28
CA HIS A 3 2.07 7.75 -11.38
C HIS A 3 1.35 6.50 -10.87
N ILE A 4 0.10 6.30 -11.25
CA ILE A 4 -0.74 5.21 -10.75
C ILE A 4 -1.01 4.22 -11.88
N LEU A 5 -0.82 2.93 -11.62
CA LEU A 5 -1.20 1.85 -12.52
C LEU A 5 -2.49 1.19 -12.02
N ILE A 6 -3.51 1.15 -12.85
CA ILE A 6 -4.78 0.47 -12.56
C ILE A 6 -4.86 -0.81 -13.38
N VAL A 7 -5.12 -1.92 -12.72
CA VAL A 7 -5.17 -3.25 -13.33
C VAL A 7 -6.49 -3.90 -12.98
N ASP A 8 -7.31 -4.12 -14.00
CA ASP A 8 -8.65 -4.69 -13.88
C ASP A 8 -9.04 -5.26 -15.24
N ASP A 9 -9.85 -6.31 -15.35
CA ASP A 9 -10.33 -6.77 -16.65
C ASP A 9 -11.52 -5.94 -17.17
N ASP A 10 -12.27 -5.29 -16.27
CA ASP A 10 -13.40 -4.40 -16.58
C ASP A 10 -12.93 -3.04 -17.14
N ALA A 11 -13.17 -2.82 -18.43
CA ALA A 11 -12.82 -1.58 -19.13
C ALA A 11 -13.56 -0.34 -18.59
N GLN A 12 -14.82 -0.51 -18.15
CA GLN A 12 -15.62 0.59 -17.63
C GLN A 12 -15.10 1.04 -16.27
N LEU A 13 -14.66 0.11 -15.42
CA LEU A 13 -14.03 0.42 -14.14
C LEU A 13 -12.71 1.16 -14.37
N ARG A 14 -11.83 0.64 -15.23
CA ARG A 14 -10.55 1.32 -15.55
C ARG A 14 -10.76 2.74 -16.05
N GLN A 15 -11.71 2.95 -16.96
CA GLN A 15 -12.00 4.28 -17.50
C GLN A 15 -12.57 5.24 -16.44
N SER A 16 -13.39 4.73 -15.53
CA SER A 16 -13.98 5.53 -14.45
C SER A 16 -12.91 6.00 -13.45
N PHE A 17 -12.03 5.10 -13.03
CA PHE A 17 -10.91 5.47 -12.15
C PHE A 17 -9.88 6.35 -12.86
N GLU A 18 -9.58 6.10 -14.14
CA GLU A 18 -8.69 6.96 -14.93
C GLU A 18 -9.19 8.40 -14.95
N LYS A 19 -10.49 8.62 -15.21
CA LYS A 19 -11.09 9.96 -15.17
C LYS A 19 -11.02 10.58 -13.77
N LEU A 20 -11.36 9.82 -12.74
CA LEU A 20 -11.34 10.29 -11.35
C LEU A 20 -9.94 10.74 -10.93
N LEU A 21 -8.93 9.87 -11.10
CA LEU A 21 -7.58 10.14 -10.62
C LEU A 21 -6.84 11.16 -11.48
N ASN A 22 -7.14 11.26 -12.78
CA ASN A 22 -6.64 12.35 -13.61
C ASN A 22 -7.22 13.70 -13.17
N ALA A 23 -8.49 13.77 -12.74
CA ALA A 23 -9.10 14.99 -12.22
C ALA A 23 -8.43 15.45 -10.90
N GLU A 24 -7.96 14.50 -10.09
CA GLU A 24 -7.15 14.75 -8.88
C GLU A 24 -5.67 15.06 -9.18
N GLY A 25 -5.28 15.17 -10.45
CA GLY A 25 -3.93 15.52 -10.85
C GLY A 25 -2.92 14.37 -10.70
N HIS A 26 -3.35 13.12 -10.83
CA HIS A 26 -2.45 11.97 -11.00
C HIS A 26 -2.24 11.65 -12.48
N THR A 27 -1.16 10.95 -12.80
CA THR A 27 -0.97 10.36 -14.13
C THR A 27 -1.33 8.89 -14.05
N VAL A 28 -2.36 8.48 -14.78
CA VAL A 28 -2.86 7.11 -14.73
C VAL A 28 -2.42 6.31 -15.96
N LYS A 29 -1.97 5.08 -15.75
CA LYS A 29 -1.88 4.05 -16.79
C LYS A 29 -2.82 2.92 -16.44
N THR A 30 -3.33 2.22 -17.45
CA THR A 30 -4.27 1.11 -17.27
C THR A 30 -3.74 -0.16 -17.92
N ALA A 31 -4.05 -1.30 -17.32
CA ALA A 31 -3.77 -2.64 -17.84
C ALA A 31 -5.00 -3.52 -17.70
N SER A 32 -5.28 -4.35 -18.70
CA SER A 32 -6.43 -5.26 -18.72
C SER A 32 -6.13 -6.67 -18.22
N SER A 33 -4.88 -6.96 -17.85
CA SER A 33 -4.45 -8.27 -17.34
C SER A 33 -3.19 -8.15 -16.47
N GLY A 34 -2.93 -9.20 -15.68
CA GLY A 34 -1.72 -9.28 -14.86
C GLY A 34 -0.42 -9.24 -15.67
N GLU A 35 -0.38 -9.89 -16.83
CA GLU A 35 0.79 -9.93 -17.71
C GLU A 35 1.10 -8.55 -18.30
N ALA A 36 0.06 -7.82 -18.71
CA ALA A 36 0.18 -6.44 -19.17
C ALA A 36 0.68 -5.53 -18.04
N ALA A 37 0.17 -5.71 -16.83
CA ALA A 37 0.62 -4.95 -15.66
C ALA A 37 2.10 -5.17 -15.35
N ILE A 38 2.56 -6.44 -15.31
CA ILE A 38 3.98 -6.78 -15.09
C ILE A 38 4.85 -6.12 -16.17
N SER A 39 4.42 -6.18 -17.44
CA SER A 39 5.16 -5.57 -18.55
C SER A 39 5.29 -4.05 -18.42
N LEU A 40 4.22 -3.38 -17.99
CA LEU A 40 4.23 -1.93 -17.74
C LEU A 40 5.13 -1.56 -16.56
N VAL A 41 5.08 -2.31 -15.46
CA VAL A 41 5.96 -2.10 -14.29
C VAL A 41 7.44 -2.25 -14.68
N LYS A 42 7.78 -3.27 -15.49
CA LYS A 42 9.15 -3.47 -15.99
C LYS A 42 9.64 -2.31 -16.87
N ALA A 43 8.74 -1.73 -17.67
CA ALA A 43 9.09 -0.62 -18.56
C ALA A 43 9.27 0.70 -17.80
N ALA A 44 8.39 0.96 -16.83
CA ALA A 44 8.48 2.13 -15.95
C ALA A 44 7.75 1.84 -14.64
N VAL A 45 8.48 1.85 -13.54
CA VAL A 45 7.94 1.57 -12.21
C VAL A 45 6.99 2.70 -11.79
N PRO A 46 5.70 2.42 -11.53
CA PRO A 46 4.75 3.43 -11.05
C PRO A 46 4.99 3.77 -9.57
N ASP A 47 4.28 4.76 -9.05
CA ASP A 47 4.26 5.10 -7.62
C ASP A 47 3.27 4.25 -6.81
N LEU A 48 2.24 3.73 -7.47
CA LEU A 48 1.19 2.90 -6.87
C LEU A 48 0.59 1.96 -7.91
N VAL A 49 0.26 0.73 -7.50
CA VAL A 49 -0.57 -0.19 -8.29
C VAL A 49 -1.89 -0.43 -7.57
N ILE A 50 -3.00 -0.34 -8.29
CA ILE A 50 -4.32 -0.79 -7.86
C ILE A 50 -4.66 -2.02 -8.71
N MET A 51 -4.89 -3.16 -8.08
CA MET A 51 -4.93 -4.47 -8.74
C MET A 51 -6.18 -5.24 -8.38
N ASP A 52 -6.94 -5.68 -9.38
CA ASP A 52 -8.01 -6.66 -9.20
C ASP A 52 -7.46 -8.09 -9.01
N VAL A 53 -8.11 -8.88 -8.16
CA VAL A 53 -7.68 -10.27 -7.86
C VAL A 53 -8.09 -11.22 -8.98
N ARG A 54 -9.27 -11.04 -9.56
CA ARG A 54 -9.96 -12.00 -10.43
C ARG A 54 -9.95 -11.49 -11.86
N MET A 55 -8.83 -11.70 -12.54
CA MET A 55 -8.69 -11.44 -13.96
C MET A 55 -8.61 -12.74 -14.77
N PRO A 56 -9.05 -12.75 -16.04
CA PRO A 56 -8.79 -13.85 -16.95
C PRO A 56 -7.29 -14.07 -17.17
N GLY A 57 -6.86 -15.34 -17.18
CA GLY A 57 -5.45 -15.70 -17.32
C GLY A 57 -4.74 -15.66 -15.97
N MET A 58 -3.70 -14.83 -15.84
CA MET A 58 -2.99 -14.63 -14.58
C MET A 58 -3.85 -13.88 -13.55
N SER A 59 -3.92 -14.42 -12.34
CA SER A 59 -4.61 -13.76 -11.23
C SER A 59 -3.87 -12.52 -10.74
N GLY A 60 -4.59 -11.60 -10.11
CA GLY A 60 -3.98 -10.40 -9.52
C GLY A 60 -2.97 -10.68 -8.42
N LEU A 61 -3.16 -11.77 -7.66
CA LEU A 61 -2.20 -12.17 -6.62
C LEU A 61 -0.90 -12.73 -7.22
N GLU A 62 -0.99 -13.50 -8.30
CA GLU A 62 0.20 -13.94 -9.05
C GLU A 62 0.92 -12.75 -9.69
N ALA A 63 0.18 -11.81 -10.27
CA ALA A 63 0.74 -10.58 -10.82
C ALA A 63 1.41 -9.74 -9.71
N PHE A 64 0.80 -9.65 -8.54
CA PHE A 64 1.36 -8.94 -7.39
C PHE A 64 2.68 -9.58 -6.93
N ARG A 65 2.74 -10.92 -6.82
CA ARG A 65 4.00 -11.63 -6.50
C ARG A 65 5.11 -11.27 -7.47
N ALA A 66 4.83 -11.32 -8.78
CA ALA A 66 5.81 -10.98 -9.81
C ALA A 66 6.23 -9.50 -9.77
N ILE A 67 5.30 -8.58 -9.50
CA ILE A 67 5.59 -7.15 -9.33
C ILE A 67 6.45 -6.92 -8.08
N HIS A 68 6.16 -7.61 -6.98
CA HIS A 68 6.90 -7.51 -5.73
C HIS A 68 8.35 -8.01 -5.86
N GLU A 69 8.60 -9.03 -6.71
CA GLU A 69 9.97 -9.46 -7.04
C GLU A 69 10.76 -8.42 -7.84
N ILE A 70 10.08 -7.58 -8.63
CA ILE A 70 10.72 -6.52 -9.43
C ILE A 70 11.01 -5.28 -8.58
N GLU A 71 10.03 -4.81 -7.81
CA GLU A 71 10.16 -3.67 -6.92
C GLU A 71 9.42 -3.94 -5.60
N PRO A 72 10.11 -4.47 -4.57
CA PRO A 72 9.50 -4.81 -3.29
C PRO A 72 8.90 -3.61 -2.55
N LYS A 73 9.35 -2.39 -2.84
CA LYS A 73 8.89 -1.16 -2.20
C LYS A 73 7.74 -0.48 -2.96
N LEU A 74 7.23 -1.07 -4.03
CA LEU A 74 6.09 -0.53 -4.76
C LEU A 74 4.82 -0.84 -3.95
N PRO A 75 4.11 0.16 -3.40
CA PRO A 75 2.84 -0.08 -2.74
C PRO A 75 1.83 -0.63 -3.75
N VAL A 76 1.10 -1.66 -3.33
CA VAL A 76 0.04 -2.30 -4.12
C VAL A 76 -1.24 -2.38 -3.29
N ILE A 77 -2.32 -1.80 -3.79
CA ILE A 77 -3.67 -1.93 -3.25
C ILE A 77 -4.38 -3.02 -4.02
N ILE A 78 -4.86 -4.05 -3.34
CA ILE A 78 -5.68 -5.10 -3.92
C ILE A 78 -7.14 -4.69 -3.81
N MET A 79 -7.87 -4.62 -4.93
CA MET A 79 -9.27 -4.21 -4.97
C MET A 79 -10.11 -5.25 -5.71
N THR A 80 -11.04 -5.93 -5.02
CA THR A 80 -11.78 -7.06 -5.62
C THR A 80 -13.26 -7.10 -5.24
N ALA A 81 -14.12 -7.60 -6.13
CA ALA A 81 -15.52 -7.90 -5.82
C ALA A 81 -15.69 -9.26 -5.11
N TYR A 82 -14.64 -10.09 -5.11
CA TYR A 82 -14.60 -11.40 -4.46
C TYR A 82 -13.59 -11.37 -3.32
N SER A 83 -14.09 -11.42 -2.08
CA SER A 83 -13.26 -11.65 -0.91
C SER A 83 -13.41 -13.08 -0.41
N THR A 84 -12.26 -13.68 -0.11
CA THR A 84 -12.20 -14.89 0.71
C THR A 84 -11.19 -14.63 1.80
N THR A 85 -11.35 -15.28 2.94
CA THR A 85 -10.39 -15.19 4.04
C THR A 85 -8.99 -15.57 3.57
N ASP A 86 -8.87 -16.54 2.66
CA ASP A 86 -7.59 -17.02 2.14
C ASP A 86 -6.89 -15.97 1.26
N THR A 87 -7.62 -15.34 0.33
CA THR A 87 -7.04 -14.31 -0.56
C THR A 87 -6.64 -13.04 0.20
N ALA A 88 -7.38 -12.66 1.24
CA ALA A 88 -7.01 -11.55 2.11
C ALA A 88 -5.75 -11.87 2.94
N ILE A 89 -5.67 -13.07 3.53
CA ILE A 89 -4.48 -13.52 4.26
C ILE A 89 -3.25 -13.56 3.35
N GLU A 90 -3.42 -14.04 2.12
CA GLU A 90 -2.33 -14.12 1.15
C GLU A 90 -1.83 -12.73 0.73
N ALA A 91 -2.72 -11.80 0.40
CA ALA A 91 -2.37 -10.42 0.07
C ALA A 91 -1.56 -9.75 1.21
N THR A 92 -2.01 -9.91 2.46
CA THR A 92 -1.32 -9.38 3.64
C THR A 92 0.05 -10.03 3.84
N LYS A 93 0.17 -11.35 3.62
CA LYS A 93 1.47 -12.06 3.72
C LYS A 93 2.46 -11.60 2.66
N LEU A 94 1.98 -11.26 1.47
CA LEU A 94 2.79 -10.71 0.37
C LEU A 94 3.15 -9.24 0.56
N GLY A 95 2.63 -8.58 1.60
CA GLY A 95 2.92 -7.18 1.88
C GLY A 95 2.13 -6.21 1.01
N ALA A 96 0.92 -6.58 0.59
CA ALA A 96 0.00 -5.61 0.00
C ALA A 96 -0.17 -4.42 0.96
N PHE A 97 -0.23 -3.21 0.41
CA PHE A 97 -0.43 -2.00 1.20
C PHE A 97 -1.81 -2.02 1.85
N GLU A 98 -2.83 -2.39 1.08
CA GLU A 98 -4.20 -2.56 1.57
C GLU A 98 -4.99 -3.54 0.70
N TYR A 99 -5.99 -4.19 1.29
CA TYR A 99 -6.95 -5.06 0.61
C TYR A 99 -8.37 -4.53 0.79
N ILE A 100 -9.01 -4.11 -0.31
CA ILE A 100 -10.34 -3.48 -0.31
C ILE A 100 -11.35 -4.26 -1.14
N LEU A 101 -12.60 -4.21 -0.69
CA LEU A 101 -13.76 -4.78 -1.36
C LEU A 101 -14.40 -3.76 -2.31
N LYS A 102 -14.79 -4.20 -3.50
CA LYS A 102 -15.61 -3.40 -4.42
C LYS A 102 -17.09 -3.44 -4.02
N PRO A 103 -17.85 -2.35 -4.23
CA PRO A 103 -17.39 -1.03 -4.68
C PRO A 103 -16.83 -0.20 -3.50
N PRO A 104 -15.64 0.42 -3.63
CA PRO A 104 -15.19 1.36 -2.61
C PRO A 104 -15.96 2.69 -2.72
N GLU A 105 -16.16 3.37 -1.59
CA GLU A 105 -16.63 4.75 -1.61
C GLU A 105 -15.50 5.68 -2.13
N THR A 106 -15.86 6.66 -2.97
CA THR A 106 -14.89 7.57 -3.60
C THR A 106 -13.98 8.32 -2.62
N PRO A 107 -14.48 8.86 -1.48
CA PRO A 107 -13.61 9.53 -0.51
C PRO A 107 -12.56 8.61 0.10
N ASP A 108 -12.95 7.36 0.39
CA ASP A 108 -12.11 6.37 1.05
C ASP A 108 -10.95 5.94 0.15
N ILE A 109 -11.22 5.71 -1.14
CA ILE A 109 -10.17 5.29 -2.08
C ILE A 109 -9.15 6.41 -2.36
N LEU A 110 -9.58 7.67 -2.41
CA LEU A 110 -8.67 8.80 -2.60
C LEU A 110 -7.75 9.00 -1.39
N ALA A 111 -8.30 8.90 -0.18
CA ALA A 111 -7.51 8.96 1.05
C ALA A 111 -6.48 7.81 1.10
N LEU A 112 -6.89 6.60 0.76
CA LEU A 112 -6.02 5.43 0.71
C LEU A 112 -4.90 5.58 -0.33
N ILE A 113 -5.22 6.09 -1.52
CA ILE A 113 -4.22 6.38 -2.57
C ILE A 113 -3.20 7.40 -2.07
N SER A 114 -3.64 8.46 -1.39
CA SER A 114 -2.74 9.48 -0.83
C SER A 114 -1.77 8.86 0.18
N GLN A 115 -2.28 8.06 1.13
CA GLN A 115 -1.46 7.36 2.12
C GLN A 115 -0.47 6.39 1.48
N ALA A 116 -0.91 5.64 0.47
CA ALA A 116 -0.05 4.69 -0.24
C ALA A 116 1.08 5.39 -0.99
N LEU A 117 0.78 6.51 -1.65
CA LEU A 117 1.78 7.32 -2.36
C LEU A 117 2.79 7.94 -1.38
N GLU A 118 2.35 8.44 -0.23
CA GLU A 118 3.25 8.94 0.81
C GLU A 118 4.16 7.83 1.34
N ALA A 119 3.60 6.67 1.69
CA ALA A 119 4.37 5.52 2.14
C ALA A 119 5.42 5.07 1.10
N GLY A 120 5.03 5.01 -0.19
CA GLY A 120 5.94 4.70 -1.29
C GLY A 120 7.08 5.72 -1.42
N ARG A 121 6.79 7.02 -1.26
CA ARG A 121 7.80 8.09 -1.26
C ARG A 121 8.77 7.94 -0.09
N PHE A 122 8.29 7.69 1.13
CA PHE A 122 9.16 7.47 2.29
C PHE A 122 10.06 6.25 2.12
N MET A 123 9.55 5.14 1.56
CA MET A 123 10.35 3.93 1.31
C MET A 123 11.39 4.09 0.19
N ARG A 124 11.12 4.97 -0.78
CA ARG A 124 12.00 5.25 -1.93
C ARG A 124 12.97 6.39 -1.69
N SER A 125 12.63 7.33 -0.82
CA SER A 125 13.57 8.33 -0.35
C SER A 125 14.77 7.59 0.20
N ARG A 126 15.94 7.77 -0.45
CA ARG A 126 17.19 7.45 0.24
C ARG A 126 17.12 8.25 1.53
N VAL A 127 17.38 7.61 2.66
CA VAL A 127 17.90 8.36 3.80
C VAL A 127 19.10 9.10 3.22
N GLU A 128 18.96 10.39 2.95
CA GLU A 128 20.10 11.24 2.67
C GLU A 128 20.92 11.15 3.94
N LEU A 129 21.97 10.32 3.89
CA LEU A 129 23.10 10.34 4.81
C LEU A 129 23.87 11.65 4.55
N ASP A 130 23.19 12.77 4.79
CA ASP A 130 23.79 14.09 4.89
C ASP A 130 23.03 14.92 5.93
N VAL A 131 22.58 14.25 6.99
CA VAL A 131 22.25 14.91 8.24
C VAL A 131 23.54 14.97 9.02
N ALA A 132 24.05 16.19 9.23
CA ALA A 132 24.99 16.48 10.29
C ALA A 132 24.55 15.71 11.57
N PRO A 133 25.48 15.09 12.31
CA PRO A 133 25.11 14.21 13.41
C PRO A 133 24.57 15.05 14.56
N ASP A 134 23.24 15.03 14.72
CA ASP A 134 22.45 15.33 15.93
C ASP A 134 20.98 15.23 15.47
N THR A 135 20.18 14.19 15.71
CA THR A 135 19.93 13.39 16.91
C THR A 135 19.12 12.12 16.52
N THR A 136 19.38 11.02 17.23
CA THR A 136 18.51 9.83 17.49
C THR A 136 18.07 8.91 16.33
N ALA A 137 19.03 8.17 15.78
CA ALA A 137 18.76 6.84 15.16
C ALA A 137 18.52 5.71 16.20
N ALA A 138 18.36 6.06 17.48
CA ALA A 138 18.20 5.13 18.59
C ALA A 138 16.74 4.80 18.94
N ASP A 139 15.75 5.50 18.36
CA ASP A 139 14.35 5.49 18.84
C ASP A 139 13.39 4.64 17.98
N ALA A 140 13.89 3.79 17.08
CA ALA A 140 13.04 2.96 16.25
C ALA A 140 12.57 1.70 17.02
N ILE A 141 11.28 1.60 17.33
CA ILE A 141 10.68 0.39 17.92
C ILE A 141 10.65 -0.73 16.86
N ILE A 142 11.25 -1.88 17.18
CA ILE A 142 11.36 -3.04 16.27
C ILE A 142 10.49 -4.20 16.80
N GLY A 143 9.57 -4.71 15.98
CA GLY A 143 8.84 -5.94 16.30
C GLY A 143 7.49 -6.07 15.58
N LYS A 144 7.13 -7.30 15.16
CA LYS A 144 5.88 -7.62 14.43
C LYS A 144 4.96 -8.61 15.15
N SER A 145 5.24 -8.90 16.43
CA SER A 145 4.45 -9.87 17.21
C SER A 145 3.04 -9.33 17.49
N LYS A 146 2.07 -10.22 17.72
CA LYS A 146 0.69 -9.82 18.06
C LYS A 146 0.63 -8.84 19.25
N PRO A 147 1.38 -9.03 20.36
CA PRO A 147 1.41 -8.05 21.44
C PRO A 147 1.92 -6.67 21.01
N MET A 148 2.98 -6.61 20.19
CA MET A 148 3.52 -5.33 19.68
C MET A 148 2.54 -4.63 18.73
N GLN A 149 1.79 -5.39 17.93
CA GLN A 149 0.72 -4.82 17.09
C GLN A 149 -0.37 -4.14 17.94
N GLU A 150 -0.72 -4.70 19.09
CA GLU A 150 -1.66 -4.06 20.02
C GLU A 150 -1.07 -2.78 20.65
N VAL A 151 0.23 -2.75 20.92
CA VAL A 151 0.94 -1.54 21.36
C VAL A 151 0.88 -0.45 20.30
N TYR A 152 1.17 -0.75 19.02
CA TYR A 152 1.08 0.23 17.94
C TYR A 152 -0.34 0.76 17.74
N LYS A 153 -1.36 -0.11 17.86
CA LYS A 153 -2.78 0.30 17.80
C LYS A 153 -3.16 1.22 18.95
N ALA A 154 -2.62 1.01 20.15
CA ALA A 154 -2.86 1.86 21.30
C ALA A 154 -2.20 3.24 21.10
N ILE A 155 -0.96 3.27 20.61
CA ILE A 155 -0.24 4.50 20.27
C ILE A 155 -1.03 5.32 19.24
N GLY A 156 -1.45 4.72 18.13
CA GLY A 156 -2.21 5.42 17.09
C GLY A 156 -3.55 5.98 17.58
N ARG A 157 -4.20 5.31 18.54
CA ARG A 157 -5.47 5.79 19.13
C ARG A 157 -5.30 6.99 20.04
N VAL A 158 -4.19 7.07 20.77
CA VAL A 158 -3.97 8.09 21.82
C VAL A 158 -3.09 9.25 21.35
N ALA A 159 -2.24 9.05 20.34
CA ALA A 159 -1.38 10.08 19.77
C ALA A 159 -2.08 11.39 19.36
N PRO A 160 -3.32 11.40 18.81
CA PRO A 160 -3.99 12.66 18.47
C PRO A 160 -4.70 13.32 19.66
N THR A 161 -4.52 12.83 20.89
CA THR A 161 -5.23 13.30 22.09
C THR A 161 -4.27 13.84 23.14
N ASP A 162 -4.75 14.75 24.00
CA ASP A 162 -4.00 15.28 25.14
C ASP A 162 -4.12 14.39 26.41
N ALA A 163 -4.53 13.13 26.25
CA ALA A 163 -4.75 12.22 27.37
C ALA A 163 -3.41 11.74 27.97
N THR A 164 -3.30 11.74 29.31
CA THR A 164 -2.15 11.18 30.00
C THR A 164 -2.08 9.66 29.84
N VAL A 165 -0.94 9.15 29.39
CA VAL A 165 -0.70 7.70 29.17
C VAL A 165 0.25 7.15 30.23
N LEU A 166 -0.10 6.00 30.82
CA LEU A 166 0.77 5.23 31.70
C LEU A 166 1.37 4.04 30.92
N ILE A 167 2.70 3.98 30.86
CA ILE A 167 3.44 2.88 30.22
C ILE A 167 3.96 1.95 31.31
N LEU A 168 3.68 0.65 31.19
CA LEU A 168 4.09 -0.38 32.14
C LEU A 168 4.91 -1.46 31.41
N GLY A 169 5.93 -1.98 32.07
CA GLY A 169 6.79 -3.03 31.54
C GLY A 169 7.85 -3.46 32.54
N GLU A 170 8.44 -4.64 32.31
CA GLU A 170 9.63 -5.07 33.02
C GLU A 170 10.85 -4.25 32.56
N THR A 171 11.97 -4.37 33.28
CA THR A 171 13.19 -3.64 32.90
C THR A 171 13.69 -4.09 31.53
N GLY A 172 13.85 -3.15 30.58
CA GLY A 172 14.37 -3.41 29.24
C GLY A 172 13.32 -3.80 28.18
N THR A 173 12.04 -3.52 28.41
CA THR A 173 10.96 -3.78 27.42
C THR A 173 10.60 -2.57 26.54
N GLY A 174 11.28 -1.44 26.74
CA GLY A 174 11.23 -0.26 25.86
C GLY A 174 12.59 -0.02 25.22
#